data_AF-A0A8H7C8X5-F1
#
_entry.id   AF-A0A8H7C8X5-F1
#
_cell.length_a   1.000
_cell.length_b   1.000
_cell.length_c   1.000
_cell.angle_alpha   90.00
_cell.angle_beta   90.00
_cell.angle_gamma   90.00
#
_symmetry.space_group_name_H-M   'P 1'
#
loop_
_entity.id
_entity.type
_entity.pdbx_description
1 polymer ?
#
loop_
_entity_poly.entity_id
_entity_poly.type
_entity_poly.pdbx_seq_one_letter_code
_entity_poly.pdbx_strand_id
1 'polypeptide(L)'
;MDSSSTFIYLPHELLVHKILVLCDPLDVARVAVSCKKLYRIVYGDLDGETTRGGRGRGDRSLWRALYLAQPLDDLRLCVNRIGIPKSRLRRNSLTTEEGDDGIDWEEELKRVIRARSIVVNPHLCKGEEELQHILSTLLDLVEFVPPAYDLYQTGTAMGGSDEEEIDESVELAKNLVWVPVISREFLDLVERGLPTGITRGQYHIPPKSYWQNQTIQLHSQLHTLYGLTRKDLTKQARRESRAYIYDMRRYREENEFGPLIEGGRYVNWVHLEKIHHVISMHVVWEWVREWVESDVLEKEDSVFEGMIEYMIYPLSMPFTQTVFAKRESGLLGIPPVEVSEEEEEEGERLPEDADWAGIEGDWAVFFCFYDHRQLMAYNQSADIVNRLDTSIFEQEGMTEEFRKLEAKFHVTGLTNDVEHPGRPIISFEGVVNHPSNSTMHGRVRLTSDNHLKWAFDSSETGIGAVWSSVGVQVGGVGSSFGVLGSWTTVFHDDEDPVGKP
;
A
#
# COMPACT_ATOMS: atom_id res chain seq x y z
N MET A 1 -41.00 -4.51 43.25
CA MET A 1 -39.55 -4.30 43.15
C MET A 1 -38.92 -5.68 43.13
N ASP A 2 -38.51 -6.15 41.95
CA ASP A 2 -37.35 -7.04 41.78
C ASP A 2 -37.14 -7.27 40.28
N SER A 3 -36.49 -6.31 39.61
CA SER A 3 -35.79 -6.60 38.36
C SER A 3 -34.38 -7.08 38.74
N SER A 4 -34.30 -8.25 39.38
CA SER A 4 -33.01 -8.89 39.60
C SER A 4 -32.41 -9.17 38.23
N SER A 5 -31.27 -8.56 37.93
CA SER A 5 -30.63 -8.58 36.61
C SER A 5 -30.24 -10.01 36.25
N THR A 6 -31.12 -10.75 35.58
CA THR A 6 -30.93 -12.16 35.20
C THR A 6 -29.68 -12.35 34.32
N PHE A 7 -29.32 -11.30 33.58
CA PHE A 7 -28.19 -11.27 32.65
C PHE A 7 -26.84 -11.62 33.28
N ILE A 8 -26.53 -11.09 34.48
CA ILE A 8 -25.23 -11.33 35.14
C ILE A 8 -25.14 -12.72 35.79
N TYR A 9 -26.24 -13.47 35.85
CA TYR A 9 -26.30 -14.82 36.43
C TYR A 9 -26.30 -15.92 35.36
N LEU A 10 -26.26 -15.56 34.08
CA LEU A 10 -26.09 -16.53 33.01
C LEU A 10 -24.71 -17.23 33.14
N PRO A 11 -24.62 -18.52 32.76
CA PRO A 11 -23.35 -19.21 32.61
C PRO A 11 -22.36 -18.43 31.74
N HIS A 12 -21.08 -18.45 32.13
CA HIS A 12 -19.99 -17.75 31.41
C HIS A 12 -20.00 -18.07 29.91
N GLU A 13 -20.16 -19.35 29.57
CA GLU A 13 -20.18 -19.83 28.19
C GLU A 13 -21.32 -19.22 27.36
N LEU A 14 -22.51 -19.11 27.94
CA LEU A 14 -23.66 -18.50 27.24
C LEU A 14 -23.45 -17.00 27.07
N LEU A 15 -22.94 -16.33 28.10
CA LEU A 15 -22.70 -14.90 28.04
C LEU A 15 -21.61 -14.56 27.02
N VAL A 16 -20.46 -15.23 27.08
CA VAL A 16 -19.31 -14.97 26.21
C VAL A 16 -19.55 -15.51 24.80
N HIS A 17 -19.69 -16.83 24.64
CA HIS A 17 -19.67 -17.46 23.31
C HIS A 17 -20.99 -17.39 22.53
N LYS A 18 -22.10 -16.97 23.16
CA LYS A 18 -23.42 -16.90 22.49
C LYS A 18 -24.03 -15.51 22.45
N ILE A 19 -23.76 -14.65 23.44
CA ILE A 19 -24.38 -13.33 23.52
C ILE A 19 -23.40 -12.25 23.10
N LEU A 20 -22.28 -12.09 23.83
CA LEU A 20 -21.35 -10.98 23.60
C LEU A 20 -20.69 -11.03 22.23
N VAL A 21 -20.37 -12.22 21.71
CA VAL A 21 -19.78 -12.42 20.36
C VAL A 21 -20.69 -11.90 19.23
N LEU A 22 -22.00 -11.78 19.46
CA LEU A 22 -22.95 -11.27 18.46
C LEU A 22 -23.12 -9.73 18.51
N CYS A 23 -22.50 -9.06 19.48
CA CYS A 23 -22.62 -7.62 19.67
C CYS A 23 -21.50 -6.85 18.96
N ASP A 24 -21.75 -5.59 18.61
CA ASP A 24 -20.68 -4.70 18.15
C ASP A 24 -19.66 -4.49 19.30
N PRO A 25 -18.34 -4.49 19.02
CA PRO A 25 -17.31 -4.32 20.04
C PRO A 25 -17.47 -3.05 20.90
N LEU A 26 -18.05 -1.97 20.35
CA LEU A 26 -18.37 -0.77 21.12
C LEU A 26 -19.46 -1.00 22.16
N ASP A 27 -20.46 -1.83 21.85
CA ASP A 27 -21.51 -2.19 22.80
C ASP A 27 -20.99 -3.18 23.85
N VAL A 28 -20.11 -4.12 23.48
CA VAL A 28 -19.41 -4.97 24.45
C VAL A 28 -18.63 -4.12 25.44
N ALA A 29 -17.90 -3.09 24.98
CA ALA A 29 -17.17 -2.17 25.86
C ALA A 29 -18.12 -1.39 26.79
N ARG A 30 -19.28 -0.93 26.31
CA ARG A 30 -20.31 -0.26 27.13
C ARG A 30 -20.91 -1.19 28.18
N VAL A 31 -21.18 -2.44 27.82
CA VAL A 31 -21.68 -3.47 28.75
C VAL A 31 -20.63 -3.78 29.81
N ALA A 32 -19.35 -3.89 29.43
CA ALA A 32 -18.27 -4.18 30.36
C ALA A 32 -18.14 -3.14 31.48
N VAL A 33 -18.35 -1.85 31.19
CA VAL A 33 -18.26 -0.78 32.21
C VAL A 33 -19.49 -0.67 33.11
N SER A 34 -20.56 -1.42 32.83
CA SER A 34 -21.80 -1.34 33.63
C SER A 34 -21.68 -1.98 35.03
N CYS A 35 -20.82 -2.99 35.21
CA CYS A 35 -20.53 -3.56 36.53
C CYS A 35 -19.17 -4.28 36.58
N LYS A 36 -18.61 -4.43 37.79
CA LYS A 36 -17.31 -5.10 38.01
C LYS A 36 -17.27 -6.54 37.51
N LYS A 37 -18.40 -7.27 37.56
CA LYS A 37 -18.47 -8.66 37.10
C LYS A 37 -18.32 -8.74 35.58
N LEU A 38 -19.07 -7.91 34.84
CA LEU A 38 -18.99 -7.84 33.38
C LEU A 38 -17.62 -7.31 32.92
N TYR A 39 -17.07 -6.32 33.62
CA TYR A 39 -15.70 -5.86 33.36
C TYR A 39 -14.69 -7.01 33.46
N ARG A 40 -14.78 -7.84 34.51
CA ARG A 40 -13.89 -9.00 34.68
C ARG A 40 -14.12 -10.11 33.65
N ILE A 41 -15.34 -10.27 33.15
CA ILE A 41 -15.65 -11.26 32.11
C ILE A 41 -15.03 -10.84 30.77
N VAL A 42 -15.04 -9.54 30.45
CA VAL A 42 -14.55 -9.02 29.18
C VAL A 42 -13.04 -8.73 29.20
N TYR A 43 -12.53 -8.13 30.28
CA TYR A 43 -11.15 -7.65 30.39
C TYR A 43 -10.34 -8.32 31.50
N GLY A 44 -10.97 -9.14 32.34
CA GLY A 44 -10.30 -9.77 33.48
C GLY A 44 -9.73 -11.13 33.11
N ASP A 45 -8.67 -11.49 33.82
CA ASP A 45 -8.19 -12.86 33.89
C ASP A 45 -9.17 -13.66 34.77
N LEU A 46 -9.74 -14.73 34.22
CA LEU A 46 -10.68 -15.58 34.96
C LEU A 46 -9.99 -16.36 36.10
N ASP A 47 -8.66 -16.36 36.14
CA ASP A 47 -7.89 -16.98 37.21
C ASP A 47 -7.35 -15.89 38.14
N GLY A 48 -7.95 -15.79 39.32
CA GLY A 48 -7.47 -14.94 40.43
C GLY A 48 -6.11 -15.35 41.00
N GLU A 49 -5.37 -16.26 40.36
CA GLU A 49 -4.00 -16.57 40.71
C GLU A 49 -3.06 -15.62 39.98
N THR A 50 -2.66 -14.58 40.70
CA THR A 50 -1.52 -13.74 40.35
C THR A 50 -0.25 -14.58 40.43
N THR A 51 0.04 -15.41 39.43
CA THR A 51 1.41 -15.87 39.20
C THR A 51 2.25 -14.63 38.88
N ARG A 52 2.97 -14.16 39.90
CA ARG A 52 4.00 -13.12 39.81
C ARG A 52 4.86 -13.36 38.56
N GLY A 53 4.62 -12.59 37.50
CA GLY A 53 5.44 -12.57 36.28
C GLY A 53 4.69 -12.80 34.97
N GLY A 54 3.46 -13.32 34.99
CA GLY A 54 2.65 -13.48 33.78
C GLY A 54 1.46 -12.53 33.77
N ARG A 55 1.30 -11.70 32.73
CA ARG A 55 -0.02 -11.16 32.39
C ARG A 55 -0.94 -12.38 32.22
N GLY A 56 -1.94 -12.53 33.08
CA GLY A 56 -2.93 -13.57 32.87
C GLY A 56 -3.60 -13.34 31.51
N ARG A 57 -3.98 -14.44 30.88
CA ARG A 57 -4.64 -14.44 29.58
C ARG A 57 -6.15 -14.40 29.85
N GLY A 58 -6.73 -13.21 29.89
CA GLY A 58 -8.18 -13.03 29.73
C GLY A 58 -8.67 -13.80 28.50
N ASP A 59 -9.97 -14.10 28.45
CA ASP A 59 -10.58 -15.02 27.47
C ASP A 59 -10.32 -14.57 26.01
N ARG A 60 -9.17 -15.00 25.45
CA ARG A 60 -8.72 -14.68 24.08
C ARG A 60 -9.75 -15.11 23.04
N SER A 61 -10.59 -16.08 23.38
CA SER A 61 -11.61 -16.59 22.48
C SER A 61 -12.71 -15.55 22.20
N LEU A 62 -13.07 -14.70 23.19
CA LEU A 62 -14.05 -13.63 23.00
C LEU A 62 -13.51 -12.58 22.03
N TRP A 63 -12.30 -12.07 22.29
CA TRP A 63 -11.67 -11.04 21.46
C TRP A 63 -11.46 -11.52 20.03
N ARG A 64 -10.98 -12.75 19.87
CA ARG A 64 -10.86 -13.39 18.55
C ARG A 64 -12.21 -13.53 17.86
N ALA A 65 -13.24 -14.03 18.55
CA ALA A 65 -14.56 -14.20 17.96
C ALA A 65 -15.21 -12.86 17.58
N LEU A 66 -15.02 -11.81 18.38
CA LEU A 66 -15.47 -10.45 18.06
C LEU A 66 -14.76 -9.88 16.84
N TYR A 67 -13.45 -10.13 16.70
CA TYR A 67 -12.69 -9.74 15.52
C TYR A 67 -13.19 -10.47 14.27
N LEU A 68 -13.31 -11.80 14.34
CA LEU A 68 -13.77 -12.62 13.20
C LEU A 68 -15.23 -12.36 12.81
N ALA A 69 -16.02 -11.75 13.71
CA ALA A 69 -17.38 -11.27 13.40
C ALA A 69 -17.39 -9.93 12.64
N GLN A 70 -16.27 -9.19 12.60
CA GLN A 70 -16.14 -7.99 11.78
C GLN A 70 -15.97 -8.37 10.29
N PRO A 71 -16.29 -7.46 9.35
CA PRO A 71 -16.03 -7.66 7.92
C PRO A 71 -14.53 -7.50 7.57
N LEU A 72 -13.67 -8.22 8.31
CA LEU A 72 -12.21 -8.17 8.19
C LEU A 72 -11.67 -9.54 7.80
N ASP A 73 -10.44 -9.56 7.28
CA ASP A 73 -9.73 -10.79 6.98
C ASP A 73 -9.29 -11.53 8.25
N ASP A 74 -9.24 -12.87 8.18
CA ASP A 74 -8.68 -13.67 9.28
C ASP A 74 -7.16 -13.49 9.34
N LEU A 75 -6.68 -12.80 10.38
CA LEU A 75 -5.26 -12.48 10.57
C LEU A 75 -4.33 -13.69 10.56
N ARG A 76 -4.85 -14.90 10.81
CA ARG A 76 -4.06 -16.14 10.74
C ARG A 76 -3.69 -16.53 9.32
N LEU A 77 -4.44 -16.04 8.34
CA LEU A 77 -4.25 -16.25 6.90
C LEU A 77 -3.53 -15.05 6.25
N CYS A 78 -3.40 -13.94 6.96
CA CYS A 78 -2.77 -12.74 6.43
C CYS A 78 -1.24 -12.82 6.42
N VAL A 79 -0.66 -12.34 5.33
CA VAL A 79 0.77 -12.15 5.14
C VAL A 79 1.04 -10.67 4.85
N ASN A 80 2.23 -10.19 5.20
CA ASN A 80 2.67 -8.87 4.74
C ASN A 80 3.01 -8.88 3.24
N ARG A 81 3.39 -7.71 2.73
CA ARG A 81 3.77 -7.51 1.33
C ARG A 81 4.88 -8.44 0.81
N ILE A 82 5.80 -8.91 1.66
CA ILE A 82 6.89 -9.84 1.29
C ILE A 82 6.59 -11.30 1.68
N GLY A 83 5.34 -11.58 2.01
CA GLY A 83 4.85 -12.92 2.29
C GLY A 83 5.19 -13.46 3.69
N ILE A 84 5.48 -12.60 4.68
CA ILE A 84 5.67 -13.01 6.07
C ILE A 84 4.30 -13.03 6.80
N PRO A 85 3.88 -14.18 7.36
CA PRO A 85 2.65 -14.29 8.15
C PRO A 85 2.57 -13.31 9.33
N LYS A 86 1.39 -12.71 9.57
CA LYS A 86 1.16 -11.80 10.72
C LYS A 86 1.48 -12.47 12.05
N SER A 87 1.13 -13.75 12.19
CA SER A 87 1.41 -14.60 13.36
C SER A 87 2.91 -14.69 13.74
N ARG A 88 3.80 -14.47 12.77
CA ARG A 88 5.25 -14.61 12.97
C ARG A 88 5.94 -13.35 13.48
N LEU A 89 5.28 -12.18 13.42
CA LEU A 89 5.92 -10.89 13.73
C LEU A 89 6.07 -10.60 15.23
N ARG A 90 5.30 -11.28 16.10
CA ARG A 90 5.43 -11.15 17.56
C ARG A 90 6.42 -12.13 18.21
N ARG A 91 7.24 -12.86 17.44
CA ARG A 91 8.23 -13.85 17.94
C ARG A 91 9.44 -13.21 18.68
N ASN A 92 9.17 -12.44 19.72
CA ASN A 92 10.12 -12.17 20.81
C ASN A 92 9.82 -13.02 22.07
N SER A 93 8.78 -13.87 22.03
CA SER A 93 8.42 -14.75 23.16
C SER A 93 8.95 -16.17 22.96
N LEU A 94 9.90 -16.56 23.81
CA LEU A 94 10.56 -17.88 23.89
C LEU A 94 9.64 -19.03 24.35
N THR A 95 8.34 -18.82 24.47
CA THR A 95 7.39 -19.83 24.97
C THR A 95 6.35 -20.14 23.90
N THR A 96 6.55 -21.24 23.17
CA THR A 96 5.57 -21.80 22.25
C THR A 96 4.76 -22.85 23.00
N GLU A 97 3.54 -22.48 23.38
CA GLU A 97 2.52 -23.48 23.68
C GLU A 97 1.89 -23.92 22.35
N GLU A 98 1.67 -25.24 22.18
CA GLU A 98 0.96 -25.77 21.01
C GLU A 98 -0.44 -25.14 20.91
N GLY A 99 -0.77 -24.53 19.77
CA GLY A 99 -2.08 -23.93 19.50
C GLY A 99 -2.20 -22.40 19.67
N ASP A 100 -1.13 -21.70 20.06
CA ASP A 100 -1.10 -20.22 20.06
C ASP A 100 -0.87 -19.70 18.63
N ASP A 101 -1.81 -18.91 18.10
CA ASP A 101 -1.70 -18.30 16.77
C ASP A 101 -0.77 -17.06 16.77
N GLY A 102 -0.23 -16.67 17.93
CA GLY A 102 0.72 -15.57 18.06
C GLY A 102 0.11 -14.18 17.89
N ILE A 103 -1.22 -14.08 17.79
CA ILE A 103 -1.95 -12.84 17.53
C ILE A 103 -2.55 -12.29 18.82
N ASP A 104 -2.34 -10.99 19.06
CA ASP A 104 -2.96 -10.26 20.17
C ASP A 104 -4.35 -9.74 19.76
N TRP A 105 -5.33 -10.64 19.71
CA TRP A 105 -6.67 -10.33 19.21
C TRP A 105 -7.36 -9.17 19.94
N GLU A 106 -7.04 -8.95 21.23
CA GLU A 106 -7.58 -7.82 21.99
C GLU A 106 -7.01 -6.49 21.49
N GLU A 107 -5.68 -6.41 21.36
CA GLU A 107 -5.01 -5.21 20.82
C GLU A 107 -5.45 -4.92 19.38
N GLU A 108 -5.47 -5.95 18.54
CA GLU A 108 -5.90 -5.86 17.14
C GLU A 108 -7.34 -5.36 17.01
N LEU A 109 -8.27 -5.91 17.78
CA LEU A 109 -9.66 -5.45 17.74
C LEU A 109 -9.76 -4.00 18.24
N LYS A 110 -9.09 -3.65 19.35
CA LYS A 110 -9.16 -2.30 19.92
C LYS A 110 -8.65 -1.24 18.96
N ARG A 111 -7.49 -1.45 18.33
CA ARG A 111 -6.91 -0.49 17.38
C ARG A 111 -7.80 -0.33 16.15
N VAL A 112 -8.32 -1.42 15.58
CA VAL A 112 -9.19 -1.37 14.39
C VAL A 112 -10.52 -0.69 14.70
N ILE A 113 -11.15 -0.99 15.84
CA ILE A 113 -12.41 -0.35 16.23
C ILE A 113 -12.19 1.15 16.56
N ARG A 114 -11.04 1.52 17.11
CA ARG A 114 -10.68 2.94 17.30
C ARG A 114 -10.48 3.64 15.96
N ALA A 115 -9.76 3.03 15.02
CA ALA A 115 -9.58 3.54 13.67
C ALA A 115 -10.93 3.72 12.96
N ARG A 116 -11.80 2.68 12.96
CA ARG A 116 -13.17 2.75 12.43
C ARG A 116 -13.96 3.92 13.02
N SER A 117 -13.88 4.11 14.34
CA SER A 117 -14.60 5.20 15.02
C SER A 117 -14.11 6.60 14.61
N ILE A 118 -12.80 6.77 14.42
CA ILE A 118 -12.21 8.03 13.97
C ILE A 118 -12.47 8.26 12.49
N VAL A 119 -12.35 7.25 11.65
CA VAL A 119 -12.63 7.38 10.21
C VAL A 119 -14.08 7.80 9.96
N VAL A 120 -15.02 7.20 10.69
CA VAL A 120 -16.45 7.57 10.63
C VAL A 120 -16.73 8.94 11.24
N ASN A 121 -16.03 9.32 12.31
CA ASN A 121 -16.17 10.63 12.93
C ASN A 121 -14.79 11.22 13.29
N PRO A 122 -14.15 11.94 12.34
CA PRO A 122 -12.77 12.41 12.50
C PRO A 122 -12.59 13.41 13.64
N HIS A 123 -13.66 14.10 14.04
CA HIS A 123 -13.64 15.01 15.19
C HIS A 123 -13.37 14.31 16.54
N LEU A 124 -13.46 12.98 16.59
CA LEU A 124 -13.08 12.20 17.77
C LEU A 124 -11.57 12.00 17.93
N CYS A 125 -10.78 12.37 16.93
CA CYS A 125 -9.32 12.28 16.97
C CYS A 125 -8.75 13.39 17.86
N LYS A 126 -7.84 13.03 18.76
CA LYS A 126 -7.33 13.88 19.84
C LYS A 126 -6.03 14.60 19.51
N GLY A 127 -5.59 14.56 18.26
CA GLY A 127 -4.30 15.12 17.88
C GLY A 127 -3.71 14.46 16.64
N GLU A 128 -2.58 15.01 16.21
CA GLU A 128 -1.76 14.41 15.16
C GLU A 128 -1.17 13.05 15.59
N GLU A 129 -0.72 12.91 16.84
CA GLU A 129 -0.18 11.63 17.32
C GLU A 129 -1.23 10.51 17.23
N GLU A 130 -2.49 10.78 17.57
CA GLU A 130 -3.55 9.78 17.41
C GLU A 130 -3.84 9.50 15.93
N LEU A 131 -3.83 10.54 15.08
CA LEU A 131 -3.98 10.38 13.64
C LEU A 131 -2.89 9.45 13.06
N GLN A 132 -1.64 9.61 13.51
CA GLN A 132 -0.52 8.75 13.10
C GLN A 132 -0.81 7.26 13.42
N HIS A 133 -1.32 6.96 14.61
CA HIS A 133 -1.72 5.60 14.98
C HIS A 133 -2.90 5.08 14.15
N ILE A 134 -3.84 5.95 13.79
CA ILE A 134 -4.99 5.57 12.93
C ILE A 134 -4.51 5.24 11.52
N LEU A 135 -3.69 6.10 10.91
CA LEU A 135 -3.12 5.84 9.58
C LEU A 135 -2.30 4.55 9.57
N SER A 136 -1.46 4.33 10.57
CA SER A 136 -0.70 3.08 10.71
C SER A 136 -1.60 1.86 10.85
N THR A 137 -2.72 1.98 11.58
CA THR A 137 -3.69 0.88 11.72
C THR A 137 -4.38 0.56 10.41
N LEU A 138 -4.75 1.57 9.62
CA LEU A 138 -5.37 1.39 8.30
C LEU A 138 -4.38 0.76 7.30
N LEU A 139 -3.13 1.23 7.30
CA LEU A 139 -2.05 0.63 6.50
C LEU A 139 -1.83 -0.84 6.88
N ASP A 140 -1.76 -1.16 8.16
CA ASP A 140 -1.63 -2.53 8.63
C ASP A 140 -2.77 -3.44 8.14
N LEU A 141 -4.00 -2.94 8.03
CA LEU A 141 -5.13 -3.75 7.54
C LEU A 141 -4.98 -4.11 6.05
N VAL A 142 -4.46 -3.19 5.25
CA VAL A 142 -4.37 -3.34 3.78
C VAL A 142 -3.05 -3.98 3.35
N GLU A 143 -2.03 -3.92 4.19
CA GLU A 143 -0.73 -4.53 3.93
C GLU A 143 -0.62 -5.95 4.50
N PHE A 144 -1.46 -6.30 5.48
CA PHE A 144 -1.61 -7.67 5.97
C PHE A 144 -2.92 -8.28 5.49
N VAL A 145 -2.85 -8.91 4.33
CA VAL A 145 -4.00 -9.50 3.66
C VAL A 145 -3.73 -10.97 3.33
N PRO A 146 -4.77 -11.79 3.17
CA PRO A 146 -4.61 -13.12 2.60
C PRO A 146 -4.02 -13.01 1.20
N PRO A 147 -3.04 -13.85 0.84
CA PRO A 147 -2.53 -13.88 -0.51
C PRO A 147 -3.62 -14.36 -1.47
N ALA A 148 -3.69 -13.74 -2.64
CA ALA A 148 -4.35 -14.34 -3.79
C ALA A 148 -3.45 -15.45 -4.34
N TYR A 149 -4.06 -16.51 -4.87
CA TYR A 149 -3.31 -17.57 -5.56
C TYR A 149 -3.54 -17.45 -7.06
N ASP A 150 -2.44 -17.42 -7.79
CA ASP A 150 -2.49 -17.34 -9.24
C ASP A 150 -2.99 -18.66 -9.84
N LEU A 151 -4.06 -18.58 -10.65
CA LEU A 151 -4.58 -19.70 -11.46
C LEU A 151 -3.87 -19.79 -12.83
N TYR A 152 -3.07 -18.79 -13.22
CA TYR A 152 -2.52 -18.67 -14.58
C TYR A 152 -1.22 -19.47 -14.84
N GLN A 153 -0.66 -20.15 -13.84
CA GLN A 153 0.56 -20.95 -14.05
C GLN A 153 0.32 -22.41 -14.50
N THR A 154 -0.92 -22.88 -14.62
CA THR A 154 -1.20 -24.16 -15.31
C THR A 154 -1.66 -23.91 -16.75
N GLY A 155 -0.74 -23.94 -17.73
CA GLY A 155 -1.18 -24.13 -19.12
C GLY A 155 -0.28 -23.61 -20.23
N THR A 156 0.91 -24.17 -20.38
CA THR A 156 1.42 -24.43 -21.74
C THR A 156 0.51 -25.48 -22.40
N ALA A 157 -0.59 -25.07 -23.03
CA ALA A 157 -1.27 -25.83 -24.08
C ALA A 157 -2.34 -24.96 -24.77
N MET A 158 -1.91 -24.17 -25.76
CA MET A 158 -2.80 -23.78 -26.86
C MET A 158 -3.23 -25.07 -27.58
N GLY A 159 -4.39 -25.61 -27.24
CA GLY A 159 -4.99 -26.76 -27.95
C GLY A 159 -5.76 -27.72 -27.06
N GLY A 160 -6.89 -27.28 -26.50
CA GLY A 160 -7.85 -28.15 -25.82
C GLY A 160 -9.20 -27.47 -25.76
N SER A 161 -10.12 -27.91 -26.60
CA SER A 161 -11.51 -27.49 -26.57
C SER A 161 -12.23 -28.28 -25.49
N ASP A 162 -12.24 -27.78 -24.26
CA ASP A 162 -13.23 -28.16 -23.25
C ASP A 162 -13.46 -26.91 -22.39
N GLU A 163 -14.73 -26.59 -22.14
CA GLU A 163 -15.16 -25.50 -21.27
C GLU A 163 -14.71 -25.80 -19.83
N GLU A 164 -13.46 -25.48 -19.49
CA GLU A 164 -12.99 -25.52 -18.10
C GLU A 164 -13.70 -24.40 -17.33
N GLU A 165 -14.52 -24.81 -16.35
CA GLU A 165 -15.07 -23.95 -15.31
C GLU A 165 -13.97 -23.04 -14.76
N ILE A 166 -14.13 -21.74 -14.99
CA ILE A 166 -13.33 -20.71 -14.31
C ILE A 166 -13.59 -20.89 -12.81
N ASP A 167 -12.59 -21.37 -12.06
CA ASP A 167 -12.65 -21.41 -10.60
C ASP A 167 -12.75 -19.97 -10.09
N GLU A 168 -13.94 -19.57 -9.61
CA GLU A 168 -14.32 -18.22 -9.20
C GLU A 168 -13.55 -17.68 -7.97
N SER A 169 -12.47 -18.31 -7.50
CA SER A 169 -11.96 -18.09 -6.15
C SER A 169 -10.63 -17.32 -6.04
N VAL A 170 -10.34 -16.33 -6.90
CA VAL A 170 -9.44 -15.25 -6.45
C VAL A 170 -10.22 -14.42 -5.44
N GLU A 171 -10.28 -14.89 -4.19
CA GLU A 171 -11.01 -14.22 -3.13
C GLU A 171 -10.26 -12.93 -2.77
N LEU A 172 -10.79 -11.81 -3.27
CA LEU A 172 -10.30 -10.47 -2.94
C LEU A 172 -10.32 -10.30 -1.41
N ALA A 173 -9.19 -9.89 -0.86
CA ALA A 173 -9.07 -9.67 0.58
C ALA A 173 -10.11 -8.64 1.08
N LYS A 174 -10.85 -9.00 2.15
CA LYS A 174 -11.95 -8.19 2.68
C LYS A 174 -11.46 -6.82 3.12
N ASN A 175 -10.26 -6.73 3.68
CA ASN A 175 -9.68 -5.47 4.13
C ASN A 175 -9.44 -4.50 2.96
N LEU A 176 -9.06 -5.00 1.78
CA LEU A 176 -8.85 -4.18 0.56
C LEU A 176 -10.15 -3.61 -0.01
N VAL A 177 -11.30 -4.16 0.41
CA VAL A 177 -12.63 -3.62 0.09
C VAL A 177 -13.16 -2.76 1.22
N TRP A 178 -13.00 -3.20 2.47
CA TRP A 178 -13.58 -2.54 3.62
C TRP A 178 -12.92 -1.21 3.96
N VAL A 179 -11.58 -1.14 3.95
CA VAL A 179 -10.83 0.09 4.26
C VAL A 179 -11.19 1.25 3.33
N PRO A 180 -11.24 1.10 2.00
CA PRO A 180 -11.61 2.21 1.14
C PRO A 180 -13.08 2.61 1.36
N VAL A 181 -13.98 1.64 1.57
CA VAL A 181 -15.41 1.89 1.84
C VAL A 181 -15.65 2.74 3.08
N ILE A 182 -14.84 2.58 4.14
CA ILE A 182 -14.97 3.41 5.33
C ILE A 182 -14.19 4.74 5.19
N SER A 183 -13.10 4.76 4.45
CA SER A 183 -12.16 5.89 4.38
C SER A 183 -12.57 7.01 3.42
N ARG A 184 -13.64 6.84 2.64
CA ARG A 184 -14.31 7.80 1.72
C ARG A 184 -13.71 9.22 1.70
N GLU A 185 -14.15 10.08 2.62
CA GLU A 185 -13.69 11.48 2.71
C GLU A 185 -12.60 11.67 3.77
N PHE A 186 -12.27 10.63 4.54
CA PHE A 186 -11.39 10.72 5.68
C PHE A 186 -10.04 11.34 5.28
N LEU A 187 -9.42 10.80 4.22
CA LEU A 187 -8.11 11.27 3.75
C LEU A 187 -8.14 12.76 3.40
N ASP A 188 -9.12 13.22 2.62
CA ASP A 188 -9.24 14.63 2.20
C ASP A 188 -9.58 15.56 3.37
N LEU A 189 -10.42 15.09 4.29
CA LEU A 189 -10.94 15.88 5.39
C LEU A 189 -9.89 16.13 6.47
N VAL A 190 -9.06 15.13 6.80
CA VAL A 190 -8.00 15.33 7.80
C VAL A 190 -6.93 16.32 7.31
N GLU A 191 -6.64 16.38 6.02
CA GLU A 191 -5.64 17.31 5.47
C GLU A 191 -6.00 18.79 5.67
N ARG A 192 -7.30 19.10 5.62
CA ARG A 192 -7.83 20.46 5.81
C ARG A 192 -7.67 20.95 7.26
N GLY A 193 -7.44 20.03 8.18
CA GLY A 193 -7.44 20.27 9.63
C GLY A 193 -8.85 20.25 10.21
N LEU A 194 -8.97 19.77 11.45
CA LEU A 194 -10.24 19.64 12.16
C LEU A 194 -10.33 20.61 13.33
N PRO A 195 -11.26 21.58 13.31
CA PRO A 195 -11.33 22.62 14.33
C PRO A 195 -11.71 22.04 15.70
N THR A 196 -11.24 22.69 16.76
CA THR A 196 -11.75 22.48 18.11
C THR A 196 -13.12 23.14 18.25
N GLY A 197 -14.07 22.47 18.89
CA GLY A 197 -15.41 23.05 19.12
C GLY A 197 -15.44 24.23 20.10
N ILE A 198 -14.30 24.57 20.72
CA ILE A 198 -14.21 25.49 21.86
C ILE A 198 -13.54 26.82 21.48
N THR A 199 -12.62 26.83 20.50
CA THR A 199 -11.84 28.03 20.17
C THR A 199 -11.73 28.25 18.66
N ARG A 200 -12.16 29.43 18.19
CA ARG A 200 -12.06 29.83 16.77
C ARG A 200 -10.58 29.90 16.36
N GLY A 201 -10.17 29.04 15.44
CA GLY A 201 -8.80 28.99 14.89
C GLY A 201 -7.84 27.99 15.54
N GLN A 202 -8.25 27.27 16.60
CA GLN A 202 -7.49 26.09 17.10
C GLN A 202 -8.07 24.81 16.51
N TYR A 203 -7.21 23.88 16.15
CA TYR A 203 -7.57 22.59 15.55
C TYR A 203 -7.22 21.42 16.48
N HIS A 204 -8.08 20.41 16.56
CA HIS A 204 -7.80 19.11 17.19
C HIS A 204 -6.82 18.30 16.33
N ILE A 205 -7.02 18.27 15.01
CA ILE A 205 -6.02 17.81 14.05
C ILE A 205 -5.52 19.04 13.30
N PRO A 206 -4.26 19.45 13.41
CA PRO A 206 -3.77 20.60 12.67
C PRO A 206 -3.80 20.34 11.15
N PRO A 207 -3.86 21.37 10.29
CA PRO A 207 -3.77 21.18 8.84
C PRO A 207 -2.48 20.46 8.40
N LYS A 208 -2.49 19.77 7.26
CA LYS A 208 -1.36 18.96 6.75
C LYS A 208 -0.02 19.71 6.76
N SER A 209 -0.03 21.02 6.52
CA SER A 209 1.18 21.87 6.54
C SER A 209 1.92 21.91 7.88
N TYR A 210 1.29 21.48 8.97
CA TYR A 210 1.87 21.45 10.32
C TYR A 210 2.20 20.03 10.80
N TRP A 211 1.88 19.01 10.00
CA TRP A 211 2.17 17.63 10.38
C TRP A 211 3.67 17.35 10.39
N GLN A 212 4.06 16.46 11.27
CA GLN A 212 5.36 15.81 11.26
C GLN A 212 5.51 14.96 9.98
N ASN A 213 6.74 14.84 9.51
CA ASN A 213 7.06 14.09 8.29
C ASN A 213 6.53 12.65 8.33
N GLN A 214 6.56 11.98 9.49
CA GLN A 214 6.07 10.61 9.61
C GLN A 214 4.56 10.51 9.33
N THR A 215 3.75 11.42 9.86
CA THR A 215 2.30 11.49 9.59
C THR A 215 2.03 11.76 8.11
N ILE A 216 2.81 12.64 7.49
CA ILE A 216 2.71 12.94 6.05
C ILE A 216 3.01 11.69 5.23
N GLN A 217 4.10 10.97 5.53
CA GLN A 217 4.48 9.75 4.80
C GLN A 217 3.42 8.65 4.94
N LEU A 218 2.87 8.42 6.15
CA LEU A 218 1.79 7.44 6.37
C LEU A 218 0.51 7.82 5.61
N HIS A 219 0.14 9.10 5.60
CA HIS A 219 -1.01 9.60 4.85
C HIS A 219 -0.80 9.39 3.35
N SER A 220 0.36 9.80 2.82
CA SER A 220 0.69 9.65 1.41
C SER A 220 0.79 8.18 0.96
N GLN A 221 1.27 7.29 1.83
CA GLN A 221 1.29 5.85 1.57
C GLN A 221 -0.13 5.30 1.46
N LEU A 222 -0.97 5.61 2.44
CA LEU A 222 -2.36 5.14 2.43
C LEU A 222 -3.13 5.71 1.23
N HIS A 223 -2.88 6.97 0.86
CA HIS A 223 -3.46 7.61 -0.32
C HIS A 223 -3.00 6.91 -1.61
N THR A 224 -1.70 6.64 -1.75
CA THR A 224 -1.16 5.90 -2.91
C THR A 224 -1.81 4.51 -3.05
N LEU A 225 -2.03 3.80 -1.94
CA LEU A 225 -2.72 2.50 -1.94
C LEU A 225 -4.22 2.66 -2.20
N TYR A 226 -4.85 3.71 -1.67
CA TYR A 226 -6.29 3.98 -1.83
C TYR A 226 -6.66 4.24 -3.29
N GLY A 227 -5.85 5.01 -4.01
CA GLY A 227 -6.18 5.50 -5.36
C GLY A 227 -6.52 6.99 -5.34
N LEU A 228 -7.26 7.46 -6.34
CA LEU A 228 -7.70 8.86 -6.42
C LEU A 228 -8.78 9.19 -5.38
N THR A 229 -8.65 10.35 -4.73
CA THR A 229 -9.69 10.94 -3.87
C THR A 229 -10.45 12.04 -4.61
N ARG A 230 -11.52 12.57 -3.99
CA ARG A 230 -12.31 13.66 -4.58
C ARG A 230 -11.46 14.93 -4.78
N LYS A 231 -10.49 15.18 -3.89
CA LYS A 231 -9.57 16.32 -4.00
C LYS A 231 -8.65 16.21 -5.23
N ASP A 232 -8.28 15.00 -5.64
CA ASP A 232 -7.37 14.78 -6.76
C ASP A 232 -8.00 15.14 -8.11
N LEU A 233 -9.33 15.00 -8.21
CA LEU A 233 -10.11 15.30 -9.42
C LEU A 233 -10.34 16.80 -9.65
N THR A 234 -9.30 17.62 -9.45
CA THR A 234 -9.32 19.07 -9.67
C THR A 234 -8.14 19.52 -10.51
N LYS A 235 -8.32 20.60 -11.30
CA LYS A 235 -7.20 21.19 -12.07
C LYS A 235 -6.05 21.60 -11.16
N GLN A 236 -6.37 22.14 -9.99
CA GLN A 236 -5.41 22.55 -8.98
C GLN A 236 -4.53 21.37 -8.53
N ALA A 237 -5.12 20.25 -8.11
CA ALA A 237 -4.36 19.10 -7.63
C ALA A 237 -3.49 18.48 -8.73
N ARG A 238 -4.02 18.42 -9.96
CA ARG A 238 -3.27 17.94 -11.13
C ARG A 238 -2.06 18.83 -11.43
N ARG A 239 -2.25 20.16 -11.40
CA ARG A 239 -1.15 21.13 -11.57
C ARG A 239 -0.11 21.01 -10.47
N GLU A 240 -0.53 20.87 -9.21
CA GLU A 240 0.38 20.71 -8.08
C GLU A 240 1.22 19.43 -8.19
N SER A 241 0.62 18.33 -8.63
CA SER A 241 1.30 17.04 -8.75
C SER A 241 2.28 17.03 -9.92
N ARG A 242 1.90 17.60 -11.06
CA ARG A 242 2.82 17.83 -12.20
C ARG A 242 3.97 18.74 -11.82
N ALA A 243 3.69 19.89 -11.21
CA ALA A 243 4.72 20.79 -10.72
C ALA A 243 5.68 20.10 -9.74
N TYR A 244 5.19 19.18 -8.93
CA TYR A 244 6.05 18.40 -8.05
C TYR A 244 6.96 17.43 -8.82
N ILE A 245 6.41 16.58 -9.69
CA ILE A 245 7.20 15.52 -10.34
C ILE A 245 8.09 16.02 -11.48
N TYR A 246 7.83 17.19 -12.04
CA TYR A 246 8.66 17.79 -13.09
C TYR A 246 9.66 18.85 -12.57
N ASP A 247 9.71 19.05 -11.25
CA ASP A 247 10.77 19.83 -10.59
C ASP A 247 12.05 19.00 -10.51
N MET A 248 13.00 19.27 -11.42
CA MET A 248 14.25 18.52 -11.55
C MET A 248 15.09 18.56 -10.27
N ARG A 249 14.95 19.60 -9.45
CA ARG A 249 15.70 19.76 -8.20
C ARG A 249 15.39 18.66 -7.18
N ARG A 250 14.33 17.86 -7.41
CA ARG A 250 13.92 16.71 -6.59
C ARG A 250 14.59 15.40 -6.96
N TYR A 251 15.33 15.35 -8.05
CA TYR A 251 16.00 14.13 -8.50
C TYR A 251 17.50 14.34 -8.43
N ARG A 252 18.13 13.63 -7.51
CA ARG A 252 19.54 13.80 -7.20
C ARG A 252 20.17 12.45 -6.94
N GLU A 253 21.49 12.45 -6.87
CA GLU A 253 22.23 11.24 -6.53
C GLU A 253 21.83 10.70 -5.13
N GLU A 254 21.50 11.57 -4.17
CA GLU A 254 21.15 11.15 -2.80
C GLU A 254 19.82 10.40 -2.69
N ASN A 255 18.93 10.54 -3.66
CA ASN A 255 17.72 9.72 -3.77
C ASN A 255 17.74 8.77 -4.96
N GLU A 256 18.92 8.55 -5.55
CA GLU A 256 19.11 7.71 -6.74
C GLU A 256 18.17 8.13 -7.88
N PHE A 257 17.87 9.43 -7.99
CA PHE A 257 16.94 10.00 -8.98
C PHE A 257 15.54 9.36 -8.97
N GLY A 258 15.14 8.79 -7.82
CA GLY A 258 13.88 8.07 -7.62
C GLY A 258 13.01 8.65 -6.51
N PRO A 259 11.80 8.10 -6.30
CA PRO A 259 10.93 8.44 -5.17
C PRO A 259 11.44 7.80 -3.87
N LEU A 260 12.67 8.12 -3.49
CA LEU A 260 13.38 7.55 -2.34
C LEU A 260 13.92 8.65 -1.42
N ILE A 261 14.23 8.28 -0.18
CA ILE A 261 14.90 9.14 0.80
C ILE A 261 16.03 8.39 1.51
N GLU A 262 16.89 9.16 2.17
CA GLU A 262 18.01 8.67 3.00
C GLU A 262 19.00 7.74 2.27
N GLY A 263 19.36 8.08 1.02
CA GLY A 263 20.29 7.27 0.23
C GLY A 263 19.64 6.03 -0.36
N GLY A 264 18.36 6.10 -0.72
CA GLY A 264 17.66 4.96 -1.33
C GLY A 264 17.23 3.87 -0.34
N ARG A 265 17.21 4.17 0.96
CA ARG A 265 16.89 3.21 2.03
C ARG A 265 15.42 3.14 2.38
N TYR A 266 14.69 4.23 2.21
CA TYR A 266 13.24 4.29 2.47
C TYR A 266 12.51 4.91 1.29
N VAL A 267 11.23 4.60 1.19
CA VAL A 267 10.36 5.15 0.15
C VAL A 267 9.95 6.58 0.51
N ASN A 268 9.96 7.47 -0.49
CA ASN A 268 9.34 8.78 -0.40
C ASN A 268 7.88 8.70 -0.86
N TRP A 269 6.98 8.37 0.05
CA TRP A 269 5.55 8.23 -0.26
C TRP A 269 4.92 9.52 -0.75
N VAL A 270 5.41 10.69 -0.32
CA VAL A 270 4.93 11.98 -0.87
C VAL A 270 5.25 12.08 -2.35
N HIS A 271 6.45 11.68 -2.76
CA HIS A 271 6.83 11.68 -4.18
C HIS A 271 6.04 10.62 -4.94
N LEU A 272 5.92 9.42 -4.38
CA LEU A 272 5.18 8.32 -5.00
C LEU A 272 3.68 8.65 -5.16
N GLU A 273 3.05 9.33 -4.20
CA GLU A 273 1.68 9.85 -4.29
C GLU A 273 1.53 10.80 -5.47
N LYS A 274 2.51 11.69 -5.72
CA LYS A 274 2.45 12.63 -6.85
C LYS A 274 2.66 11.95 -8.20
N ILE A 275 3.55 10.95 -8.27
CA ILE A 275 3.72 10.12 -9.47
C ILE A 275 2.43 9.33 -9.74
N HIS A 276 1.92 8.65 -8.71
CA HIS A 276 0.68 7.89 -8.76
C HIS A 276 -0.49 8.74 -9.26
N HIS A 277 -0.66 9.94 -8.71
CA HIS A 277 -1.74 10.84 -9.13
C HIS A 277 -1.62 11.21 -10.61
N VAL A 278 -0.45 11.61 -11.09
CA VAL A 278 -0.28 11.97 -12.52
C VAL A 278 -0.56 10.79 -13.44
N ILE A 279 -0.02 9.61 -13.15
CA ILE A 279 -0.27 8.40 -13.96
C ILE A 279 -1.73 7.98 -13.90
N SER A 280 -2.34 7.99 -12.71
CA SER A 280 -3.75 7.66 -12.53
C SER A 280 -4.65 8.58 -13.34
N MET A 281 -4.35 9.89 -13.40
CA MET A 281 -5.11 10.84 -14.22
C MET A 281 -5.03 10.55 -15.71
N HIS A 282 -3.96 9.94 -16.22
CA HIS A 282 -3.90 9.46 -17.61
C HIS A 282 -4.76 8.21 -17.81
N VAL A 283 -4.75 7.30 -16.84
CA VAL A 283 -5.52 6.04 -16.90
C VAL A 283 -7.03 6.31 -16.88
N VAL A 284 -7.49 7.23 -16.03
CA VAL A 284 -8.93 7.50 -15.85
C VAL A 284 -9.43 8.72 -16.63
N TRP A 285 -8.58 9.38 -17.43
CA TRP A 285 -8.87 10.69 -18.03
C TRP A 285 -10.22 10.73 -18.76
N GLU A 286 -10.47 9.76 -19.62
CA GLU A 286 -11.70 9.71 -20.44
C GLU A 286 -12.98 9.61 -19.59
N TRP A 287 -12.87 9.13 -18.34
CA TRP A 287 -14.01 9.03 -17.42
C TRP A 287 -14.23 10.30 -16.61
N VAL A 288 -13.18 11.07 -16.35
CA VAL A 288 -13.22 12.21 -15.40
C VAL A 288 -13.04 13.58 -16.04
N ARG A 289 -12.66 13.67 -17.32
CA ARG A 289 -12.27 14.95 -17.98
C ARG A 289 -13.32 16.04 -17.87
N GLU A 290 -14.59 15.72 -18.12
CA GLU A 290 -15.67 16.73 -18.14
C GLU A 290 -15.86 17.35 -16.77
N TRP A 291 -15.68 16.54 -15.73
CA TRP A 291 -15.74 16.97 -14.34
C TRP A 291 -14.58 17.89 -14.00
N VAL A 292 -13.35 17.44 -14.25
CA VAL A 292 -12.13 18.20 -13.98
C VAL A 292 -12.12 19.53 -14.75
N GLU A 293 -12.59 19.54 -16.00
CA GLU A 293 -12.63 20.74 -16.84
C GLU A 293 -13.72 21.73 -16.43
N SER A 294 -14.85 21.23 -15.92
CA SER A 294 -15.97 22.08 -15.51
C SER A 294 -15.70 22.89 -14.23
N ASP A 295 -14.76 22.47 -13.37
CA ASP A 295 -14.54 23.03 -12.02
C ASP A 295 -15.83 23.07 -11.15
N VAL A 296 -16.90 22.36 -11.55
CA VAL A 296 -18.15 22.32 -10.80
C VAL A 296 -18.19 21.07 -9.93
N LEU A 297 -17.73 21.20 -8.67
CA LEU A 297 -17.84 20.16 -7.64
C LEU A 297 -19.29 19.93 -7.15
N GLU A 298 -20.24 20.79 -7.56
CA GLU A 298 -21.58 20.94 -7.00
C GLU A 298 -22.73 20.38 -7.85
N LYS A 299 -22.46 19.74 -9.00
CA LYS A 299 -23.55 19.04 -9.69
C LYS A 299 -23.91 17.80 -8.89
N GLU A 300 -25.08 17.84 -8.25
CA GLU A 300 -25.83 16.70 -7.69
C GLU A 300 -26.24 15.69 -8.79
N ASP A 301 -25.33 15.30 -9.69
CA ASP A 301 -25.54 14.18 -10.58
C ASP A 301 -25.22 12.89 -9.79
N SER A 302 -26.26 12.38 -9.11
CA SER A 302 -26.21 11.20 -8.23
C SER A 302 -25.53 9.94 -8.81
N VAL A 303 -25.45 9.82 -10.14
CA VAL A 303 -24.78 8.70 -10.82
C VAL A 303 -23.25 8.85 -10.80
N PHE A 304 -22.74 10.07 -10.96
CA PHE A 304 -21.30 10.34 -10.97
C PHE A 304 -20.71 10.41 -9.56
N GLU A 305 -21.49 10.86 -8.58
CA GLU A 305 -21.09 10.87 -7.18
C GLU A 305 -20.77 9.43 -6.68
N GLY A 306 -21.57 8.44 -7.08
CA GLY A 306 -21.30 7.02 -6.78
C GLY A 306 -20.06 6.44 -7.48
N MET A 307 -19.70 6.92 -8.68
CA MET A 307 -18.48 6.47 -9.38
C MET A 307 -17.20 6.97 -8.71
N ILE A 308 -17.23 8.21 -8.19
CA ILE A 308 -16.07 8.82 -7.53
C ILE A 308 -15.89 8.24 -6.12
N GLU A 309 -16.98 7.94 -5.42
CA GLU A 309 -16.93 7.37 -4.07
C GLU A 309 -16.26 5.98 -4.05
N TYR A 310 -16.22 5.28 -5.20
CA TYR A 310 -15.73 3.91 -5.35
C TYR A 310 -14.91 3.69 -6.62
N MET A 311 -14.01 4.61 -6.96
CA MET A 311 -13.19 4.46 -8.17
C MET A 311 -12.20 3.31 -8.03
N ILE A 312 -12.57 2.14 -8.57
CA ILE A 312 -11.71 0.96 -8.66
C ILE A 312 -11.12 0.90 -10.07
N TYR A 313 -9.80 0.96 -10.14
CA TYR A 313 -9.01 0.92 -11.38
C TYR A 313 -7.63 0.32 -11.08
N PRO A 314 -6.82 -0.09 -12.09
CA PRO A 314 -5.59 -0.88 -11.88
C PRO A 314 -4.51 -0.28 -10.96
N LEU A 315 -4.65 0.97 -10.51
CA LEU A 315 -3.76 1.62 -9.53
C LEU A 315 -4.53 2.01 -8.26
N SER A 316 -5.41 1.12 -7.78
CA SER A 316 -6.19 1.27 -6.56
C SER A 316 -6.07 0.04 -5.66
N MET A 317 -6.56 0.15 -4.43
CA MET A 317 -6.31 -0.79 -3.33
C MET A 317 -6.57 -2.27 -3.64
N PRO A 318 -7.63 -2.67 -4.37
CA PRO A 318 -7.84 -4.08 -4.70
C PRO A 318 -6.67 -4.73 -5.47
N PHE A 319 -5.94 -3.94 -6.24
CA PHE A 319 -4.83 -4.41 -7.06
C PHE A 319 -3.53 -4.56 -6.28
N THR A 320 -3.49 -4.13 -5.00
CA THR A 320 -2.30 -4.21 -4.14
C THR A 320 -2.12 -5.56 -3.46
N GLN A 321 -3.07 -6.49 -3.62
CA GLN A 321 -3.05 -7.80 -2.96
C GLN A 321 -1.79 -8.57 -3.34
N THR A 322 -1.16 -9.21 -2.36
CA THR A 322 -0.05 -10.12 -2.59
C THR A 322 -0.54 -11.33 -3.39
N VAL A 323 0.17 -11.72 -4.43
CA VAL A 323 -0.17 -12.88 -5.28
C VAL A 323 0.94 -13.91 -5.17
N PHE A 324 0.58 -15.16 -4.86
CA PHE A 324 1.50 -16.29 -4.83
C PHE A 324 1.20 -17.28 -5.95
N ALA A 325 2.25 -17.85 -6.53
CA ALA A 325 2.12 -19.11 -7.26
C ALA A 325 1.62 -20.20 -6.29
N LYS A 326 0.59 -20.96 -6.69
CA LYS A 326 0.05 -22.05 -5.88
C LYS A 326 1.13 -23.11 -5.64
N ARG A 327 1.58 -23.28 -4.41
CA ARG A 327 2.56 -24.32 -4.02
C ARG A 327 1.88 -25.51 -3.37
N GLU A 328 2.35 -26.72 -3.66
CA GLU A 328 1.85 -27.97 -3.07
C GLU A 328 1.98 -28.02 -1.53
N SER A 329 2.87 -27.21 -0.96
CA SER A 329 3.35 -27.37 0.42
C SER A 329 2.41 -26.84 1.51
N GLY A 330 1.30 -26.18 1.16
CA GLY A 330 0.31 -25.66 2.13
C GLY A 330 0.87 -24.67 3.16
N LEU A 331 2.12 -24.23 3.00
CA LEU A 331 2.79 -23.27 3.87
C LEU A 331 2.31 -21.86 3.57
N LEU A 332 1.89 -21.13 4.61
CA LEU A 332 1.52 -19.73 4.48
C LEU A 332 2.77 -18.86 4.32
N GLY A 333 2.86 -18.14 3.19
CA GLY A 333 3.91 -17.16 2.91
C GLY A 333 4.91 -17.58 1.83
N ILE A 334 5.84 -16.68 1.52
CA ILE A 334 6.94 -16.94 0.58
C ILE A 334 8.12 -17.51 1.39
N PRO A 335 8.62 -18.72 1.10
CA PRO A 335 9.78 -19.26 1.81
C PRO A 335 11.05 -18.45 1.51
N PRO A 336 12.08 -18.54 2.36
CA PRO A 336 13.38 -17.95 2.06
C PRO A 336 14.01 -18.64 0.85
N VAL A 337 14.64 -17.85 -0.02
CA VAL A 337 15.46 -18.36 -1.13
C VAL A 337 16.89 -18.49 -0.64
N GLU A 338 17.48 -19.68 -0.78
CA GLU A 338 18.89 -19.92 -0.46
C GLU A 338 19.74 -19.68 -1.70
N VAL A 339 20.79 -18.87 -1.56
CA VAL A 339 21.78 -18.63 -2.61
C VAL A 339 23.00 -19.48 -2.29
N SER A 340 23.43 -20.35 -3.21
CA SER A 340 24.63 -21.16 -3.05
C SER A 340 25.89 -20.28 -3.02
N GLU A 341 26.84 -20.59 -2.13
CA GLU A 341 28.15 -19.92 -2.06
C GLU A 341 29.16 -20.49 -3.06
N GLU A 342 28.82 -21.55 -3.78
CA GLU A 342 29.68 -22.19 -4.79
C GLU A 342 29.66 -21.34 -6.07
N GLU A 343 30.86 -21.06 -6.62
CA GLU A 343 31.06 -20.19 -7.79
C GLU A 343 30.12 -20.61 -8.94
N GLU A 344 29.30 -19.67 -9.43
CA GLU A 344 28.41 -19.87 -10.58
C GLU A 344 29.21 -20.46 -11.76
N GLU A 345 29.06 -21.76 -12.02
CA GLU A 345 29.44 -22.30 -13.33
C GLU A 345 28.44 -21.73 -14.35
N GLU A 346 28.96 -21.13 -15.44
CA GLU A 346 28.13 -20.64 -16.56
C GLU A 346 27.16 -21.74 -17.02
N GLY A 347 25.87 -21.57 -16.71
CA GLY A 347 24.80 -22.47 -17.15
C GLY A 347 24.10 -23.28 -16.05
N GLU A 348 24.38 -23.05 -14.76
CA GLU A 348 23.54 -23.61 -13.69
C GLU A 348 22.11 -23.05 -13.74
N ARG A 349 21.14 -23.94 -13.58
CA ARG A 349 19.72 -23.57 -13.58
C ARG A 349 19.38 -22.90 -12.25
N LEU A 350 18.80 -21.70 -12.32
CA LEU A 350 18.32 -20.98 -11.14
C LEU A 350 17.33 -21.83 -10.32
N PRO A 351 17.28 -21.65 -8.99
CA PRO A 351 16.28 -22.30 -8.13
C PRO A 351 14.85 -22.10 -8.64
N GLU A 352 13.97 -23.08 -8.40
CA GLU A 352 12.56 -22.98 -8.81
C GLU A 352 11.83 -21.79 -8.15
N ASP A 353 12.34 -21.30 -7.02
CA ASP A 353 11.83 -20.16 -6.28
C ASP A 353 12.66 -18.88 -6.46
N ALA A 354 13.52 -18.83 -7.48
CA ALA A 354 14.36 -17.68 -7.78
C ALA A 354 13.56 -16.38 -7.97
N ASP A 355 12.44 -16.45 -8.70
CA ASP A 355 11.53 -15.32 -8.87
C ASP A 355 10.58 -15.17 -7.66
N TRP A 356 11.16 -14.88 -6.50
CA TRP A 356 10.37 -14.67 -5.29
C TRP A 356 9.56 -13.36 -5.34
N ALA A 357 9.87 -12.43 -6.25
CA ALA A 357 9.25 -11.12 -6.36
C ALA A 357 8.13 -11.05 -7.41
N GLY A 358 8.02 -12.03 -8.31
CA GLY A 358 7.03 -12.06 -9.39
C GLY A 358 7.40 -11.13 -10.54
N ILE A 359 8.67 -11.15 -10.95
CA ILE A 359 9.24 -10.34 -12.02
C ILE A 359 8.98 -10.98 -13.39
N GLU A 360 9.02 -12.31 -13.49
CA GLU A 360 8.91 -13.00 -14.77
C GLU A 360 7.54 -12.80 -15.42
N GLY A 361 7.54 -12.57 -16.73
CA GLY A 361 6.32 -12.49 -17.52
C GLY A 361 6.21 -11.21 -18.35
N ASP A 362 4.99 -10.93 -18.77
CA ASP A 362 4.67 -9.81 -19.66
C ASP A 362 4.25 -8.58 -18.84
N TRP A 363 4.87 -7.45 -19.13
CA TRP A 363 4.70 -6.18 -18.45
C TRP A 363 4.28 -5.08 -19.42
N ALA A 364 3.37 -4.22 -18.97
CA ALA A 364 3.07 -2.97 -19.66
C ALA A 364 3.82 -1.83 -18.96
N VAL A 365 4.72 -1.17 -19.69
CA VAL A 365 5.49 -0.03 -19.20
C VAL A 365 4.83 1.26 -19.69
N PHE A 366 4.32 2.06 -18.77
CA PHE A 366 3.71 3.36 -19.06
C PHE A 366 4.63 4.48 -18.60
N PHE A 367 4.78 5.51 -19.43
CA PHE A 367 5.58 6.68 -19.08
C PHE A 367 5.00 7.95 -19.68
N CYS A 368 5.22 9.07 -18.99
CA CYS A 368 4.85 10.40 -19.44
C CYS A 368 6.01 11.38 -19.38
N PHE A 369 5.95 12.40 -20.23
CA PHE A 369 6.91 13.50 -20.24
C PHE A 369 6.35 14.74 -20.96
N TYR A 370 7.00 15.88 -20.74
CA TYR A 370 6.83 17.07 -21.56
C TYR A 370 7.96 17.20 -22.58
N ASP A 371 7.72 17.95 -23.66
CA ASP A 371 8.80 18.36 -24.57
C ASP A 371 9.96 18.98 -23.77
N HIS A 372 11.18 18.61 -24.15
CA HIS A 372 12.39 19.00 -23.43
C HIS A 372 12.50 20.52 -23.27
N ARG A 373 12.17 21.31 -24.31
CA ARG A 373 12.26 22.78 -24.22
C ARG A 373 11.25 23.36 -23.24
N GLN A 374 10.05 22.80 -23.21
CA GLN A 374 8.99 23.22 -22.28
C GLN A 374 9.36 22.86 -20.84
N LEU A 375 9.92 21.67 -20.63
CA LEU A 375 10.38 21.21 -19.33
C LEU A 375 11.56 22.05 -18.81
N MET A 376 12.50 22.42 -19.69
CA MET A 376 13.59 23.36 -19.36
C MET A 376 13.06 24.74 -18.99
N ALA A 377 12.12 25.27 -19.78
CA ALA A 377 11.50 26.57 -19.50
C ALA A 377 10.83 26.60 -18.12
N TYR A 378 10.16 25.51 -17.73
CA TYR A 378 9.61 25.36 -16.38
C TYR A 378 10.73 25.38 -15.32
N ASN A 379 11.77 24.56 -15.46
CA ASN A 379 12.82 24.45 -14.44
C ASN A 379 13.72 25.71 -14.35
N GLN A 380 13.74 26.55 -15.38
CA GLN A 380 14.41 27.85 -15.41
C GLN A 380 13.52 29.02 -14.99
N SER A 381 12.23 28.78 -14.68
CA SER A 381 11.26 29.83 -14.33
C SER A 381 11.34 30.33 -12.88
N ALA A 382 12.35 29.89 -12.11
CA ALA A 382 12.47 30.18 -10.70
C ALA A 382 12.48 31.70 -10.41
N ASP A 383 11.61 32.15 -9.51
CA ASP A 383 11.57 33.53 -9.06
C ASP A 383 12.67 33.86 -8.02
N ILE A 384 12.64 35.09 -7.49
CA ILE A 384 13.61 35.56 -6.49
C ILE A 384 13.61 34.76 -5.17
N VAL A 385 12.55 33.98 -4.88
CA VAL A 385 12.46 33.09 -3.72
C VAL A 385 12.61 31.61 -4.13
N ASN A 386 13.11 31.35 -5.34
CA ASN A 386 13.35 30.02 -5.91
C ASN A 386 12.08 29.18 -6.08
N ARG A 387 10.94 29.82 -6.33
CA ARG A 387 9.67 29.16 -6.65
C ARG A 387 9.49 29.08 -8.16
N LEU A 388 9.20 27.89 -8.68
CA LEU A 388 8.93 27.67 -10.10
C LEU A 388 7.51 28.15 -10.48
N ASP A 389 7.34 28.65 -11.70
CA ASP A 389 6.06 29.10 -12.24
C ASP A 389 5.20 27.90 -12.66
N THR A 390 4.26 27.53 -11.81
CA THR A 390 3.35 26.41 -12.08
C THR A 390 2.26 26.75 -13.11
N SER A 391 2.06 28.01 -13.47
CA SER A 391 1.03 28.41 -14.44
C SER A 391 1.33 27.91 -15.86
N ILE A 392 2.59 27.54 -16.13
CA ILE A 392 3.01 26.97 -17.41
C ILE A 392 2.21 25.71 -17.80
N PHE A 393 1.79 24.90 -16.82
CA PHE A 393 1.03 23.68 -17.05
C PHE A 393 -0.42 23.91 -17.49
N GLU A 394 -0.89 25.17 -17.48
CA GLU A 394 -2.22 25.57 -17.94
C GLU A 394 -2.17 26.31 -19.28
N GLN A 395 -0.97 26.53 -19.84
CA GLN A 395 -0.80 27.23 -21.11
C GLN A 395 -1.20 26.34 -22.29
N GLU A 396 -1.82 26.97 -23.30
CA GLU A 396 -2.11 26.30 -24.57
C GLU A 396 -0.81 25.77 -25.19
N GLY A 397 -0.80 24.48 -25.54
CA GLY A 397 0.36 23.81 -26.14
C GLY A 397 1.30 23.10 -25.14
N MET A 398 1.14 23.30 -23.83
CA MET A 398 1.83 22.50 -22.81
C MET A 398 1.11 21.14 -22.67
N THR A 399 1.52 20.16 -23.49
CA THR A 399 0.87 18.84 -23.54
C THR A 399 1.83 17.79 -23.01
N GLU A 400 1.33 17.01 -22.04
CA GLU A 400 2.04 15.87 -21.50
C GLU A 400 1.82 14.68 -22.45
N GLU A 401 2.91 14.16 -23.00
CA GLU A 401 2.90 12.93 -23.78
C GLU A 401 2.76 11.74 -22.82
N PHE A 402 1.94 10.76 -23.18
CA PHE A 402 1.77 9.50 -22.44
C PHE A 402 1.89 8.32 -23.41
N ARG A 403 2.76 7.38 -23.08
CA ARG A 403 3.14 6.26 -23.96
C ARG A 403 3.08 4.93 -23.20
N LYS A 404 2.85 3.86 -23.96
CA LYS A 404 2.86 2.47 -23.49
C LYS A 404 3.89 1.67 -24.30
N LEU A 405 4.64 0.82 -23.63
CA LEU A 405 5.47 -0.24 -24.20
C LEU A 405 5.07 -1.59 -23.59
N GLU A 406 5.36 -2.66 -24.31
CA GLU A 406 5.18 -4.03 -23.82
C GLU A 406 6.55 -4.68 -23.71
N ALA A 407 6.91 -5.10 -22.50
CA ALA A 407 8.19 -5.69 -22.16
C ALA A 407 7.96 -7.10 -21.62
N LYS A 408 8.85 -8.02 -21.94
CA LYS A 408 8.87 -9.34 -21.32
C LYS A 408 10.12 -9.46 -20.46
N PHE A 409 9.94 -9.66 -19.16
CA PHE A 409 11.04 -9.82 -18.20
C PHE A 409 11.28 -11.28 -17.87
N HIS A 410 12.54 -11.61 -17.61
CA HIS A 410 12.98 -12.90 -17.10
C HIS A 410 14.11 -12.71 -16.08
N VAL A 411 14.16 -13.58 -15.08
CA VAL A 411 15.20 -13.53 -14.04
C VAL A 411 16.49 -14.12 -14.59
N THR A 412 17.61 -13.44 -14.36
CA THR A 412 18.92 -13.83 -14.88
C THR A 412 19.93 -14.18 -13.79
N GLY A 413 19.72 -13.74 -12.56
CA GLY A 413 20.65 -14.05 -11.46
C GLY A 413 20.14 -13.65 -10.10
N LEU A 414 20.80 -14.18 -9.06
CA LEU A 414 20.51 -13.89 -7.66
C LEU A 414 21.80 -13.46 -6.96
N THR A 415 21.71 -12.44 -6.12
CA THR A 415 22.83 -12.01 -5.26
C THR A 415 22.35 -11.91 -3.83
N ASN A 416 23.09 -12.50 -2.90
CA ASN A 416 22.72 -12.47 -1.48
C ASN A 416 22.59 -11.03 -0.95
N ASP A 417 21.50 -10.76 -0.22
CA ASP A 417 21.28 -9.49 0.47
C ASP A 417 21.46 -9.70 1.98
N VAL A 418 22.52 -9.10 2.53
CA VAL A 418 22.86 -9.19 3.95
C VAL A 418 21.79 -8.54 4.84
N GLU A 419 21.13 -7.48 4.36
CA GLU A 419 20.08 -6.79 5.12
C GLU A 419 18.76 -7.59 5.12
N HIS A 420 18.55 -8.44 4.12
CA HIS A 420 17.32 -9.21 3.95
C HIS A 420 17.59 -10.71 3.68
N PRO A 421 18.04 -11.47 4.69
CA PRO A 421 18.30 -12.90 4.54
C PRO A 421 17.08 -13.68 4.01
N GLY A 422 17.27 -14.50 2.98
CA GLY A 422 16.21 -15.25 2.31
C GLY A 422 15.40 -14.45 1.27
N ARG A 423 15.80 -13.19 1.00
CA ARG A 423 15.26 -12.33 -0.05
C ARG A 423 16.42 -11.75 -0.86
N PRO A 424 17.12 -12.58 -1.67
CA PRO A 424 18.25 -12.12 -2.45
C PRO A 424 17.83 -11.04 -3.46
N ILE A 425 18.79 -10.19 -3.81
CA ILE A 425 18.66 -9.24 -4.92
C ILE A 425 18.49 -10.05 -6.20
N ILE A 426 17.43 -9.75 -6.96
CA ILE A 426 17.17 -10.38 -8.25
C ILE A 426 17.77 -9.50 -9.35
N SER A 427 18.56 -10.10 -10.24
CA SER A 427 18.92 -9.51 -11.53
C SER A 427 17.95 -9.99 -12.60
N PHE A 428 17.52 -9.11 -13.49
CA PHE A 428 16.58 -9.43 -14.56
C PHE A 428 16.94 -8.77 -15.88
N GLU A 429 16.46 -9.37 -16.95
CA GLU A 429 16.55 -8.85 -18.31
C GLU A 429 15.17 -8.75 -18.97
N GLY A 430 15.00 -7.70 -19.77
CA GLY A 430 13.77 -7.37 -20.46
C GLY A 430 13.95 -7.13 -21.93
N VAL A 431 13.00 -7.63 -22.72
CA VAL A 431 12.94 -7.36 -24.16
C VAL A 431 11.62 -6.67 -24.48
N VAL A 432 11.70 -5.51 -25.13
CA VAL A 432 10.54 -4.82 -25.69
C VAL A 432 10.38 -5.28 -27.14
N ASN A 433 9.25 -5.94 -27.45
CA ASN A 433 8.97 -6.43 -28.80
C ASN A 433 8.07 -5.44 -29.53
N HIS A 434 8.67 -4.54 -30.33
CA HIS A 434 7.99 -3.49 -31.10
C HIS A 434 7.27 -2.41 -30.24
N PRO A 435 7.27 -1.12 -30.66
CA PRO A 435 7.92 -0.55 -31.85
C PRO A 435 9.45 -0.40 -31.72
N SER A 436 10.02 -0.63 -30.54
CA SER A 436 11.48 -0.63 -30.33
C SER A 436 12.03 -2.05 -30.25
N ASN A 437 13.34 -2.20 -30.46
CA ASN A 437 14.13 -3.39 -30.11
C ASN A 437 15.00 -3.06 -28.89
N SER A 438 14.36 -2.52 -27.84
CA SER A 438 15.06 -2.09 -26.64
C SER A 438 15.27 -3.26 -25.69
N THR A 439 16.45 -3.30 -25.07
CA THR A 439 16.75 -4.23 -23.98
C THR A 439 16.79 -3.47 -22.67
N MET A 440 16.30 -4.10 -21.61
CA MET A 440 16.30 -3.57 -20.26
C MET A 440 17.10 -4.50 -19.36
N HIS A 441 18.02 -3.97 -18.57
CA HIS A 441 18.79 -4.76 -17.61
C HIS A 441 18.64 -4.09 -16.25
N GLY A 442 18.28 -4.88 -15.25
CA GLY A 442 17.90 -4.30 -13.98
C GLY A 442 18.06 -5.24 -12.81
N ARG A 443 17.72 -4.68 -11.65
CA ARG A 443 17.71 -5.40 -10.39
C ARG A 443 16.54 -4.99 -9.52
N VAL A 444 16.08 -5.94 -8.72
CA VAL A 444 15.05 -5.77 -7.69
C VAL A 444 15.64 -6.15 -6.35
N ARG A 445 15.47 -5.28 -5.35
CA ARG A 445 15.91 -5.52 -3.97
C ARG A 445 14.90 -4.94 -2.99
N LEU A 446 15.00 -5.33 -1.72
CA LEU A 446 14.23 -4.68 -0.65
C LEU A 446 14.88 -3.37 -0.20
N THR A 447 14.04 -2.42 0.19
CA THR A 447 14.40 -1.25 1.00
C THR A 447 14.44 -1.64 2.48
N SER A 448 15.01 -0.79 3.35
CA SER A 448 15.12 -1.07 4.79
C SER A 448 13.77 -1.17 5.50
N ASP A 449 12.71 -0.63 4.91
CA ASP A 449 11.30 -0.76 5.30
C ASP A 449 10.53 -1.85 4.52
N ASN A 450 11.25 -2.75 3.85
CA ASN A 450 10.73 -3.93 3.13
C ASN A 450 9.82 -3.65 1.92
N HIS A 451 10.02 -2.55 1.19
CA HIS A 451 9.40 -2.33 -0.12
C HIS A 451 10.30 -2.85 -1.23
N LEU A 452 9.71 -3.36 -2.32
CA LEU A 452 10.51 -3.78 -3.48
C LEU A 452 10.89 -2.56 -4.29
N LYS A 453 12.19 -2.32 -4.39
CA LYS A 453 12.78 -1.28 -5.21
C LYS A 453 13.31 -1.89 -6.50
N TRP A 454 12.90 -1.27 -7.60
CA TRP A 454 13.33 -1.59 -8.95
C TRP A 454 14.33 -0.53 -9.42
N ALA A 455 15.42 -0.98 -10.02
CA ALA A 455 16.37 -0.12 -10.71
C ALA A 455 16.80 -0.80 -12.01
N PHE A 456 16.63 -0.15 -13.15
CA PHE A 456 16.99 -0.73 -14.44
C PHE A 456 17.36 0.34 -15.45
N ASP A 457 18.25 -0.05 -16.36
CA ASP A 457 18.63 0.78 -17.50
C ASP A 457 18.05 0.18 -18.77
N SER A 458 17.63 1.04 -19.70
CA SER A 458 17.15 0.65 -21.02
C SER A 458 18.06 1.21 -22.11
N SER A 459 18.32 0.36 -23.11
CA SER A 459 19.17 0.65 -24.27
C SER A 459 18.41 0.39 -25.55
N GLU A 460 18.70 1.16 -26.59
CA GLU A 460 18.37 0.77 -27.96
C GLU A 460 19.51 -0.09 -28.52
N THR A 461 19.15 -1.16 -29.24
CA THR A 461 20.13 -2.11 -29.79
C THR A 461 21.20 -1.38 -30.59
N GLY A 462 22.46 -1.48 -30.14
CA GLY A 462 23.64 -0.91 -30.82
C GLY A 462 23.99 0.53 -30.43
N ILE A 463 23.21 1.21 -29.59
CA ILE A 463 23.43 2.62 -29.19
C ILE A 463 23.96 2.75 -27.74
N GLY A 464 23.85 1.68 -26.93
CA GLY A 464 24.23 1.69 -25.50
C GLY A 464 23.05 2.06 -24.61
N ALA A 465 23.22 1.99 -23.28
CA ALA A 465 22.19 2.41 -22.33
C ALA A 465 21.92 3.91 -22.46
N VAL A 466 20.65 4.29 -22.58
CA VAL A 466 20.22 5.68 -22.79
C VAL A 466 19.40 6.18 -21.62
N TRP A 467 18.56 5.32 -21.05
CA TRP A 467 17.65 5.70 -19.97
C TRP A 467 17.88 4.88 -18.73
N SER A 468 17.85 5.52 -17.57
CA SER A 468 17.84 4.89 -16.25
C SER A 468 16.47 5.05 -15.62
N SER A 469 16.01 4.06 -14.88
CA SER A 469 14.69 4.05 -14.23
C SER A 469 14.80 3.52 -12.81
N VAL A 470 14.17 4.23 -11.88
CA VAL A 470 14.09 3.84 -10.46
C VAL A 470 12.65 3.93 -10.00
N GLY A 471 12.16 2.83 -9.44
CA GLY A 471 10.77 2.70 -9.01
C GLY A 471 10.59 1.84 -7.77
N VAL A 472 9.40 1.91 -7.21
CA VAL A 472 8.96 1.17 -6.05
C VAL A 472 7.69 0.40 -6.43
N GLN A 473 7.67 -0.90 -6.13
CA GLN A 473 6.48 -1.71 -6.28
C GLN A 473 5.44 -1.31 -5.24
N VAL A 474 4.22 -1.11 -5.69
CA VAL A 474 3.10 -0.77 -4.81
C VAL A 474 2.27 -2.04 -4.56
N GLY A 475 1.95 -2.27 -3.29
CA GLY A 475 1.31 -3.49 -2.82
C GLY A 475 2.28 -4.62 -2.49
N GLY A 476 1.75 -5.85 -2.50
CA GLY A 476 2.48 -7.09 -2.23
C GLY A 476 3.39 -7.55 -3.37
N VAL A 477 4.21 -8.56 -3.09
CA VAL A 477 4.85 -9.40 -4.12
C VAL A 477 3.78 -9.94 -5.08
N GLY A 478 4.07 -9.93 -6.38
CA GLY A 478 3.14 -10.37 -7.43
C GLY A 478 1.89 -9.49 -7.60
N SER A 479 1.80 -8.37 -6.87
CA SER A 479 0.68 -7.42 -6.96
C SER A 479 0.49 -6.90 -8.38
N SER A 480 -0.75 -6.96 -8.86
CA SER A 480 -1.16 -6.42 -10.15
C SER A 480 -1.12 -4.88 -10.25
N PHE A 481 -0.92 -4.17 -9.13
CA PHE A 481 -0.75 -2.72 -9.13
C PHE A 481 0.52 -2.29 -9.91
N GLY A 482 1.58 -3.10 -9.82
CA GLY A 482 2.83 -2.85 -10.51
C GLY A 482 3.77 -1.87 -9.80
N VAL A 483 4.60 -1.18 -10.59
CA VAL A 483 5.73 -0.37 -10.13
C VAL A 483 5.55 1.08 -10.55
N LEU A 484 5.77 2.01 -9.61
CA LEU A 484 5.76 3.44 -9.87
C LEU A 484 7.13 4.04 -9.63
N GLY A 485 7.55 4.95 -10.50
CA GLY A 485 8.89 5.50 -10.43
C GLY A 485 9.12 6.68 -11.35
N SER A 486 10.39 7.03 -11.47
CA SER A 486 10.89 8.04 -12.38
C SER A 486 11.89 7.42 -13.33
N TRP A 487 12.07 8.08 -14.48
CA TRP A 487 13.07 7.72 -15.46
C TRP A 487 13.87 8.96 -15.83
N THR A 488 15.14 8.75 -16.14
CA THR A 488 16.15 9.77 -16.45
C THR A 488 17.01 9.27 -17.61
N THR A 489 17.93 10.08 -18.09
CA THR A 489 19.07 9.58 -18.86
C THR A 489 20.09 8.89 -17.93
N VAL A 490 20.97 8.08 -18.50
CA VAL A 490 22.07 7.44 -17.74
C VAL A 490 23.23 8.39 -17.41
N PHE A 491 23.36 9.50 -18.16
CA PHE A 491 24.46 10.45 -17.98
C PHE A 491 24.20 11.42 -16.84
N HIS A 492 22.92 11.73 -16.59
CA HIS A 492 22.49 12.72 -15.60
C HIS A 492 23.17 14.09 -15.80
N ASP A 493 23.44 14.45 -17.05
CA ASP A 493 24.09 15.70 -17.46
C ASP A 493 23.16 16.90 -17.22
N ASP A 494 23.71 18.12 -17.06
CA ASP A 494 22.96 19.34 -16.72
C ASP A 494 21.77 19.66 -17.65
N GLU A 495 21.84 19.20 -18.91
CA GLU A 495 20.80 19.40 -19.93
C GLU A 495 19.82 18.23 -20.02
N ASP A 496 19.99 17.18 -19.22
CA ASP A 496 19.12 16.02 -19.24
C ASP A 496 17.77 16.31 -18.58
N PRO A 497 16.70 15.57 -18.94
CA PRO A 497 15.37 15.75 -18.36
C PRO A 497 15.34 15.63 -16.82
N VAL A 498 16.40 15.05 -16.24
CA VAL A 498 16.59 14.84 -14.80
C VAL A 498 18.11 14.94 -14.45
N GLY A 499 18.78 15.98 -14.96
CA GLY A 499 20.19 16.31 -14.74
C GLY A 499 20.49 17.07 -13.45
N LYS A 500 21.74 17.01 -12.94
CA LYS A 500 22.15 17.52 -11.60
C LYS A 500 21.83 19.04 -11.39
N PRO A 501 21.58 19.45 -10.12
CA PRO A 501 20.92 20.71 -9.75
C PRO A 501 21.71 22.00 -9.99
#